data_AF-A0A2P8DHD6-F1
#
_entry.id   AF-A0A2P8DHD6-F1
#
_cell.length_a   1.000
_cell.length_b   1.000
_cell.length_c   1.000
_cell.angle_alpha   90.00
_cell.angle_beta   90.00
_cell.angle_gamma   90.00
#
_symmetry.space_group_name_H-M   'P 1'
#
loop_
_entity.id
_entity.type
_entity.pdbx_description
1 polymer ?
#
loop_
_entity_poly.entity_id
_entity_poly.type
_entity_poly.pdbx_seq_one_letter_code
_entity_poly.pdbx_strand_id
1 'polypeptide(L)'
;TELPRMADFATVLAALDTVAGWDTFETYRAAAETNTSDLIEAKPFTAAVAAFIESAGTWTGTISQLMDLVTVPDPRPKSWPVDATRASGQLKRDAPVLRAIGISFAEAGRGPAPHRSRLYRLASENHIDGEPDGDQRPPGEPAPGASATSADALFTAGETTPAPRNATESAFTPAVQRNPSSSGVRDGRGAMDTGAEPLSMGDHPVPAESGHCRTCGVAYERAYATAYGPHCSTCAIKRGRY
;
A
#
# COMPACT_ATOMS: atom_id res chain seq x y z
N THR A 1 -12.18 1.38 9.80
CA THR A 1 -11.32 2.41 9.22
C THR A 1 -9.93 2.23 9.81
N GLU A 2 -9.03 1.62 9.04
CA GLU A 2 -7.64 1.43 9.46
C GLU A 2 -6.90 2.75 9.22
N LEU A 3 -6.18 3.26 10.22
CA LEU A 3 -5.43 4.50 10.06
C LEU A 3 -4.21 4.28 9.15
N PRO A 4 -3.88 5.25 8.28
CA PRO A 4 -2.72 5.15 7.42
C PRO A 4 -1.43 5.05 8.24
N ARG A 5 -0.43 4.38 7.67
CA ARG A 5 0.80 3.92 8.32
C ARG A 5 1.68 4.99 9.00
N MET A 6 1.37 6.28 8.82
CA MET A 6 2.09 7.42 9.42
C MET A 6 1.15 8.44 10.08
N ALA A 7 -0.09 8.05 10.42
CA ALA A 7 -1.06 8.94 11.06
C ALA A 7 -0.57 9.51 12.41
N ASP A 8 0.14 8.70 13.20
CA ASP A 8 0.73 9.14 14.46
C ASP A 8 1.82 10.20 14.24
N PHE A 9 2.61 10.06 13.17
CA PHE A 9 3.67 11.00 12.83
C PHE A 9 3.10 12.34 12.36
N ALA A 10 2.08 12.29 11.50
CA ALA A 10 1.30 13.44 11.09
C ALA A 10 0.71 14.20 12.30
N THR A 11 0.18 13.46 13.29
CA THR A 11 -0.36 14.03 14.52
C THR A 11 0.71 14.76 15.34
N VAL A 12 1.91 14.18 15.45
CA VAL A 12 3.05 14.82 16.13
C VAL A 12 3.52 16.08 15.42
N LEU A 13 3.63 16.06 14.08
CA LEU A 13 4.00 17.25 13.30
C LEU A 13 2.96 18.36 13.43
N ALA A 14 1.68 18.03 13.37
CA ALA A 14 0.61 19.02 13.59
C ALA A 14 0.69 19.65 14.99
N ALA A 15 0.98 18.85 16.02
CA ALA A 15 1.20 19.38 17.36
C ALA A 15 2.44 20.29 17.44
N LEU A 16 3.55 19.91 16.78
CA LEU A 16 4.76 20.73 16.72
C LEU A 16 4.52 22.08 16.04
N ASP A 17 3.76 22.09 14.95
CA ASP A 17 3.40 23.32 14.25
C ASP A 17 2.62 24.29 15.14
N THR A 18 1.71 23.77 15.99
CA THR A 18 0.97 24.61 16.95
C THR A 18 1.84 25.26 18.03
N VAL A 19 2.95 24.63 18.42
CA VAL A 19 3.81 25.09 19.52
C VAL A 19 4.96 25.95 19.00
N ALA A 20 5.55 25.58 17.87
CA ALA A 20 6.73 26.22 17.30
C ALA A 20 6.38 27.29 16.24
N GLY A 21 5.14 27.32 15.75
CA GLY A 21 4.72 28.18 14.64
C GLY A 21 5.37 27.78 13.31
N TRP A 22 5.71 26.49 13.17
CA TRP A 22 6.26 25.94 11.93
C TRP A 22 5.15 25.42 11.01
N ASP A 23 5.53 25.06 9.80
CA ASP A 23 4.65 24.48 8.78
C ASP A 23 5.17 23.09 8.34
N THR A 24 5.65 22.32 9.32
CA THR A 24 6.28 21.02 9.08
C THR A 24 5.29 19.95 8.64
N PHE A 25 4.04 20.03 9.12
CA PHE A 25 2.97 19.14 8.73
C PHE A 25 2.62 19.29 7.25
N GLU A 26 2.39 20.52 6.75
CA GLU A 26 2.10 20.73 5.33
C GLU A 26 3.29 20.39 4.45
N THR A 27 4.51 20.74 4.86
CA THR A 27 5.73 20.35 4.14
C THR A 27 5.85 18.82 4.02
N TYR A 28 5.58 18.10 5.11
CA TYR A 28 5.57 16.64 5.13
C TYR A 28 4.47 16.06 4.25
N ARG A 29 3.25 16.63 4.31
CA ARG A 29 2.10 16.23 3.50
C ARG A 29 2.40 16.36 2.01
N ALA A 30 2.91 17.51 1.60
CA ALA A 30 3.31 17.76 0.22
C ALA A 30 4.42 16.79 -0.25
N ALA A 31 5.43 16.54 0.58
CA ALA A 31 6.49 15.58 0.25
C ALA A 31 5.95 14.14 0.10
N ALA A 32 4.99 13.74 0.94
CA ALA A 32 4.35 12.43 0.86
C ALA A 32 3.51 12.26 -0.42
N GLU A 33 2.81 13.31 -0.85
CA GLU A 33 2.06 13.33 -2.10
C GLU A 33 2.97 13.24 -3.32
N THR A 34 4.03 14.06 -3.39
CA THR A 34 5.01 14.04 -4.49
C THR A 34 5.64 12.65 -4.65
N ASN A 35 6.07 12.03 -3.54
CA ASN A 35 6.63 10.67 -3.58
C ASN A 35 5.64 9.64 -4.14
N THR A 36 4.35 9.80 -3.88
CA THR A 36 3.32 8.89 -4.39
C THR A 36 3.12 9.09 -5.89
N SER A 37 3.12 10.34 -6.36
CA SER A 37 3.07 10.68 -7.79
C SER A 37 4.27 10.10 -8.55
N ASP A 38 5.49 10.32 -8.05
CA ASP A 38 6.72 9.81 -8.66
C ASP A 38 6.74 8.27 -8.76
N LEU A 39 6.21 7.59 -7.72
CA LEU A 39 6.09 6.13 -7.72
C LEU A 39 5.12 5.59 -8.77
N ILE A 40 4.07 6.35 -9.09
CA ILE A 40 3.09 5.99 -10.13
C ILE A 40 3.65 6.28 -11.51
N GLU A 41 4.32 7.41 -11.70
CA GLU A 41 4.99 7.75 -12.96
C GLU A 41 6.05 6.71 -13.34
N ALA A 42 6.77 6.15 -12.36
CA ALA A 42 7.70 5.05 -12.57
C ALA A 42 7.02 3.73 -13.03
N LYS A 43 5.69 3.64 -12.94
CA LYS A 43 4.89 2.43 -13.18
C LYS A 43 3.82 2.70 -14.25
N PRO A 44 4.20 2.73 -15.55
CA PRO A 44 3.33 3.19 -16.62
C PRO A 44 2.04 2.38 -16.77
N PHE A 45 2.07 1.06 -16.54
CA PHE A 45 0.86 0.25 -16.57
C PHE A 45 -0.10 0.57 -15.43
N THR A 46 0.42 0.76 -14.22
CA THR A 46 -0.37 1.08 -13.03
C THR A 46 -0.97 2.49 -13.14
N ALA A 47 -0.21 3.44 -13.69
CA ALA A 47 -0.71 4.78 -14.02
C ALA A 47 -1.86 4.73 -15.04
N ALA A 48 -1.70 3.94 -16.12
CA ALA A 48 -2.73 3.83 -17.14
C ALA A 48 -4.02 3.15 -16.61
N VAL A 49 -3.88 2.16 -15.73
CA VAL A 49 -5.03 1.56 -15.02
C VAL A 49 -5.69 2.56 -14.09
N ALA A 50 -4.91 3.36 -13.35
CA ALA A 50 -5.46 4.40 -12.47
C ALA A 50 -6.30 5.41 -13.25
N ALA A 51 -5.77 5.96 -14.35
CA ALA A 51 -6.48 6.88 -15.24
C ALA A 51 -7.77 6.28 -15.81
N PHE A 52 -7.75 4.99 -16.19
CA PHE A 52 -8.95 4.29 -16.64
C PHE A 52 -10.02 4.23 -15.53
N ILE A 53 -9.63 3.85 -14.30
CA ILE A 53 -10.57 3.73 -13.17
C ILE A 53 -11.07 5.10 -12.70
N GLU A 54 -10.28 6.16 -12.78
CA GLU A 54 -10.74 7.52 -12.51
C GLU A 54 -11.91 7.91 -13.44
N SER A 55 -11.86 7.48 -14.71
CA SER A 55 -12.95 7.72 -15.67
C SER A 55 -14.15 6.78 -15.51
N ALA A 56 -13.91 5.52 -15.14
CA ALA A 56 -14.94 4.47 -15.09
C ALA A 56 -15.59 4.32 -13.70
N GLY A 57 -14.97 4.86 -12.65
CA GLY A 57 -15.39 4.73 -11.25
C GLY A 57 -15.15 3.33 -10.68
N THR A 58 -15.87 2.34 -11.18
CA THR A 58 -15.76 0.93 -10.77
C THR A 58 -15.71 0.01 -11.98
N TRP A 59 -14.83 -0.99 -11.93
CA TRP A 59 -14.70 -1.99 -12.97
C TRP A 59 -14.59 -3.38 -12.37
N THR A 60 -15.23 -4.37 -13.01
CA THR A 60 -15.08 -5.79 -12.66
C THR A 60 -14.94 -6.63 -13.92
N GLY A 61 -13.90 -7.45 -13.99
CA GLY A 61 -13.64 -8.28 -15.17
C GLY A 61 -12.37 -9.09 -15.08
N THR A 62 -11.95 -9.65 -16.21
CA THR A 62 -10.68 -10.37 -16.32
C THR A 62 -9.54 -9.42 -16.67
N ILE A 63 -8.32 -9.73 -16.22
CA ILE A 63 -7.15 -8.87 -16.50
C ILE A 63 -6.87 -8.73 -18.00
N SER A 64 -7.17 -9.75 -18.81
CA SER A 64 -7.09 -9.64 -20.27
C SER A 64 -8.00 -8.52 -20.80
N GLN A 65 -9.27 -8.50 -20.38
CA GLN A 65 -10.20 -7.44 -20.74
C GLN A 65 -9.72 -6.07 -20.25
N LEU A 66 -9.14 -5.99 -19.05
CA LEU A 66 -8.56 -4.74 -18.55
C LEU A 66 -7.44 -4.23 -19.45
N MET A 67 -6.55 -5.12 -19.90
CA MET A 67 -5.45 -4.75 -20.79
C MET A 67 -5.93 -4.24 -22.15
N ASP A 68 -7.06 -4.73 -22.64
CA ASP A 68 -7.66 -4.28 -23.90
C ASP A 68 -8.35 -2.90 -23.76
N LEU A 69 -8.80 -2.55 -22.54
CA LEU A 69 -9.46 -1.27 -22.24
C LEU A 69 -8.47 -0.15 -21.93
N VAL A 70 -7.28 -0.49 -21.41
CA VAL A 70 -6.27 0.49 -21.01
C VAL A 70 -5.45 0.94 -22.21
N THR A 71 -5.34 2.26 -22.40
CA THR A 71 -4.54 2.84 -23.48
C THR A 71 -3.06 2.54 -23.29
N VAL A 72 -2.42 1.97 -24.32
CA VAL A 72 -0.97 1.70 -24.32
C VAL A 72 -0.23 2.97 -24.74
N PRO A 73 0.72 3.48 -23.93
CA PRO A 73 1.55 4.62 -24.31
C PRO A 73 2.44 4.30 -25.53
N ASP A 74 2.70 5.31 -26.37
CA ASP A 74 3.62 5.21 -27.52
C ASP A 74 4.83 6.14 -27.31
N PRO A 75 6.09 5.63 -27.30
CA PRO A 75 6.49 4.23 -27.47
C PRO A 75 6.12 3.35 -26.28
N ARG A 76 5.74 2.09 -26.56
CA ARG A 76 5.39 1.09 -25.52
C ARG A 76 6.54 0.95 -24.52
N PRO A 77 6.33 1.25 -23.23
CA PRO A 77 7.37 1.12 -22.22
C PRO A 77 7.84 -0.33 -22.07
N LYS A 78 9.15 -0.53 -21.79
CA LYS A 78 9.72 -1.87 -21.57
C LYS A 78 9.11 -2.60 -20.38
N SER A 79 8.65 -1.86 -19.38
CA SER A 79 7.99 -2.39 -18.18
C SER A 79 6.51 -2.76 -18.42
N TRP A 80 5.96 -2.47 -19.61
CA TRP A 80 4.57 -2.80 -19.91
C TRP A 80 4.36 -4.32 -19.92
N PRO A 81 3.35 -4.85 -19.21
CA PRO A 81 3.09 -6.29 -19.18
C PRO A 81 2.87 -6.87 -20.57
N VAL A 82 3.46 -8.05 -20.82
CA VAL A 82 3.28 -8.78 -22.09
C VAL A 82 1.94 -9.53 -22.08
N ASP A 83 1.59 -10.13 -20.95
CA ASP A 83 0.42 -11.02 -20.82
C ASP A 83 -0.38 -10.72 -19.55
N ALA A 84 -1.64 -11.15 -19.53
CA ALA A 84 -2.57 -10.95 -18.41
C ALA A 84 -2.07 -11.51 -17.07
N THR A 85 -1.33 -12.62 -17.08
CA THR A 85 -0.73 -13.17 -15.85
C THR A 85 0.28 -12.21 -15.24
N ARG A 86 1.15 -11.61 -16.07
CA ARG A 86 2.15 -10.63 -15.62
C ARG A 86 1.50 -9.34 -15.15
N ALA A 87 0.48 -8.86 -15.87
CA ALA A 87 -0.32 -7.71 -15.46
C ALA A 87 -1.00 -7.93 -14.10
N SER A 88 -1.61 -9.11 -13.89
CA SER A 88 -2.24 -9.45 -12.61
C SER A 88 -1.24 -9.47 -11.46
N GLY A 89 -0.05 -10.04 -11.67
CA GLY A 89 1.02 -10.07 -10.68
C GLY A 89 1.57 -8.68 -10.38
N GLN A 90 1.68 -7.83 -11.40
CA GLN A 90 2.09 -6.44 -11.24
C GLN A 90 1.10 -5.64 -10.41
N LEU A 91 -0.20 -5.70 -10.72
CA LEU A 91 -1.24 -5.00 -9.96
C LEU A 91 -1.33 -5.49 -8.50
N LYS A 92 -1.11 -6.78 -8.24
CA LYS A 92 -1.02 -7.30 -6.87
C LYS A 92 0.15 -6.69 -6.09
N ARG A 93 1.32 -6.55 -6.72
CA ARG A 93 2.48 -5.89 -6.11
C ARG A 93 2.25 -4.38 -5.93
N ASP A 94 1.52 -3.77 -6.86
CA ASP A 94 1.25 -2.34 -6.87
C ASP A 94 -0.01 -1.95 -6.10
N ALA A 95 -0.72 -2.93 -5.51
CA ALA A 95 -1.91 -2.68 -4.71
C ALA A 95 -1.72 -1.63 -3.59
N PRO A 96 -0.57 -1.55 -2.88
CA PRO A 96 -0.34 -0.46 -1.93
C PRO A 96 -0.29 0.92 -2.58
N VAL A 97 0.27 1.02 -3.78
CA VAL A 97 0.35 2.28 -4.54
C VAL A 97 -1.03 2.68 -5.03
N LEU A 98 -1.80 1.73 -5.56
CA LEU A 98 -3.20 1.98 -5.95
C LEU A 98 -4.04 2.45 -4.77
N ARG A 99 -3.88 1.85 -3.58
CA ARG A 99 -4.60 2.32 -2.37
C ARG A 99 -4.20 3.73 -1.95
N ALA A 100 -2.93 4.12 -2.13
CA ALA A 100 -2.48 5.46 -1.78
C ALA A 100 -3.17 6.56 -2.60
N ILE A 101 -3.62 6.23 -3.82
CA ILE A 101 -4.43 7.12 -4.67
C ILE A 101 -5.94 6.87 -4.58
N GLY A 102 -6.38 6.08 -3.59
CA GLY A 102 -7.80 5.78 -3.38
C GLY A 102 -8.37 4.77 -4.38
N ILE A 103 -7.56 3.88 -4.96
CA ILE A 103 -8.03 2.79 -5.83
C ILE A 103 -7.85 1.45 -5.12
N SER A 104 -8.95 0.74 -4.93
CA SER A 104 -8.94 -0.63 -4.41
C SER A 104 -8.73 -1.64 -5.55
N PHE A 105 -7.95 -2.70 -5.29
CA PHE A 105 -7.78 -3.84 -6.21
C PHE A 105 -7.99 -5.14 -5.44
N ALA A 106 -9.02 -5.91 -5.82
CA ALA A 106 -9.41 -7.14 -5.13
C ALA A 106 -9.82 -8.26 -6.10
N GLU A 107 -9.69 -9.51 -5.67
CA GLU A 107 -10.27 -10.65 -6.40
C GLU A 107 -11.78 -10.67 -6.19
N ALA A 108 -12.55 -10.68 -7.28
CA ALA A 108 -14.02 -10.69 -7.30
C ALA A 108 -14.60 -12.09 -7.52
N GLY A 109 -13.79 -13.13 -7.31
CA GLY A 109 -14.16 -14.52 -7.51
C GLY A 109 -13.87 -15.01 -8.93
N ARG A 110 -14.81 -15.76 -9.50
CA ARG A 110 -14.58 -16.58 -10.70
C ARG A 110 -15.79 -16.49 -11.62
N GLY A 111 -15.54 -16.37 -12.92
CA GLY A 111 -16.57 -16.24 -13.94
C GLY A 111 -17.46 -17.48 -14.08
N PRO A 112 -18.59 -17.34 -14.79
CA PRO A 112 -19.53 -18.43 -15.04
C PRO A 112 -18.88 -19.58 -15.83
N ALA A 113 -19.41 -20.79 -15.66
CA ALA A 113 -18.97 -21.96 -16.43
C ALA A 113 -19.26 -21.78 -17.93
N PRO A 114 -18.48 -22.38 -18.86
CA PRO A 114 -17.43 -23.39 -18.62
C PRO A 114 -16.04 -22.80 -18.32
N HIS A 115 -15.75 -21.57 -18.79
CA HIS A 115 -14.47 -20.92 -18.58
C HIS A 115 -14.47 -20.07 -17.30
N ARG A 116 -14.21 -20.76 -16.19
CA ARG A 116 -14.07 -20.22 -14.84
C ARG A 116 -12.80 -19.35 -14.66
N SER A 117 -12.70 -18.27 -15.43
CA SER A 117 -11.62 -17.28 -15.34
C SER A 117 -11.69 -16.51 -14.02
N ARG A 118 -10.54 -16.05 -13.51
CA ARG A 118 -10.49 -15.22 -12.31
C ARG A 118 -10.96 -13.81 -12.62
N LEU A 119 -11.85 -13.28 -11.79
CA LEU A 119 -12.35 -11.92 -11.88
C LEU A 119 -11.66 -11.05 -10.85
N TYR A 120 -11.42 -9.79 -11.23
CA TYR A 120 -10.88 -8.76 -10.36
C TYR A 120 -11.83 -7.58 -10.36
N ARG A 121 -11.91 -6.90 -9.21
CA ARG A 121 -12.64 -5.65 -9.04
C ARG A 121 -11.65 -4.54 -8.73
N LEU A 122 -11.82 -3.43 -9.46
CA LEU A 122 -11.18 -2.15 -9.18
C LEU A 122 -12.25 -1.12 -8.88
N ALA A 123 -12.07 -0.32 -7.84
CA ALA A 123 -13.00 0.76 -7.50
C ALA A 123 -12.25 1.96 -6.96
N SER A 124 -12.60 3.15 -7.45
CA SER A 124 -12.18 4.43 -6.90
C SER A 124 -12.98 4.74 -5.65
N GLU A 125 -12.30 4.99 -4.54
CA GLU A 125 -12.86 5.44 -3.26
C GLU A 125 -13.20 6.93 -3.30
N ASN A 126 -12.64 7.67 -4.26
CA ASN A 126 -12.87 9.11 -4.44
C ASN A 126 -14.07 9.41 -5.37
N HIS A 127 -14.63 8.41 -6.04
CA HIS A 127 -15.82 8.56 -6.88
C HIS A 127 -17.08 8.28 -6.05
N ILE A 128 -17.34 9.14 -5.06
CA ILE A 128 -18.67 9.28 -4.45
C ILE A 128 -19.42 10.24 -5.37
N ASP A 129 -20.58 9.81 -5.88
CA ASP A 129 -21.53 10.54 -6.72
C ASP A 129 -21.33 10.46 -8.24
N GLY A 130 -21.80 9.33 -8.78
CA GLY A 130 -22.31 9.18 -10.13
C GLY A 130 -23.45 8.16 -10.08
N GLU A 131 -24.68 8.66 -10.01
CA GLU A 131 -26.00 8.03 -10.16
C GLU A 131 -26.01 6.51 -10.47
N PRO A 132 -26.71 5.66 -9.69
CA PRO A 132 -26.84 4.25 -10.01
C PRO A 132 -27.57 4.11 -11.34
N ASP A 133 -26.86 3.64 -12.37
CA ASP A 133 -27.45 3.21 -13.64
C ASP A 133 -28.52 2.16 -13.30
N GLY A 134 -29.76 2.62 -13.41
CA GLY A 134 -30.95 1.89 -13.04
C GLY A 134 -31.05 0.63 -13.86
N ASP A 135 -31.12 -0.49 -13.14
CA ASP A 135 -32.05 -1.58 -13.40
C ASP A 135 -32.57 -1.67 -14.85
N GLN A 136 -31.77 -2.25 -15.75
CA GLN A 136 -32.27 -2.81 -17.00
C GLN A 136 -32.29 -4.34 -16.89
N ARG A 137 -33.17 -4.82 -16.01
CA ARG A 137 -33.81 -6.12 -16.22
C ARG A 137 -34.83 -5.97 -17.35
N PRO A 138 -34.73 -6.73 -18.46
CA PRO A 138 -35.71 -6.63 -19.54
C PRO A 138 -37.10 -7.10 -19.06
N PRO A 139 -38.18 -6.47 -19.58
CA PRO A 139 -39.53 -6.68 -19.08
C PRO A 139 -40.06 -8.04 -19.52
N GLY A 140 -40.28 -8.94 -18.56
CA GLY A 140 -41.06 -10.15 -18.74
C GLY A 140 -42.50 -9.88 -18.31
N GLU A 141 -43.43 -10.00 -19.28
CA GLU A 141 -44.87 -9.80 -19.16
C GLU A 141 -45.57 -10.52 -17.98
N PRO A 142 -46.74 -10.01 -17.56
CA PRO A 142 -47.48 -10.52 -16.41
C PRO A 142 -48.35 -11.72 -16.79
N ALA A 143 -48.49 -12.67 -15.87
CA ALA A 143 -49.59 -13.65 -15.92
C ALA A 143 -50.26 -13.76 -14.54
N PRO A 144 -51.60 -13.73 -14.49
CA PRO A 144 -52.38 -13.65 -13.25
C PRO A 144 -52.77 -15.04 -12.72
N GLY A 145 -53.16 -15.12 -11.45
CA GLY A 145 -53.89 -16.29 -10.95
C GLY A 145 -53.81 -16.47 -9.44
N ALA A 146 -54.85 -16.00 -8.76
CA ALA A 146 -55.09 -16.17 -7.34
C ALA A 146 -55.13 -17.64 -6.89
N SER A 147 -54.71 -17.92 -5.64
CA SER A 147 -55.65 -18.15 -4.54
C SER A 147 -54.92 -18.52 -3.25
N ALA A 148 -55.35 -17.88 -2.18
CA ALA A 148 -55.08 -18.26 -0.80
C ALA A 148 -55.73 -19.61 -0.49
N THR A 149 -55.11 -20.41 0.38
CA THR A 149 -55.85 -21.23 1.34
C THR A 149 -55.03 -21.39 2.61
N SER A 150 -55.67 -21.02 3.72
CA SER A 150 -55.27 -21.20 5.11
C SER A 150 -55.63 -22.60 5.59
N ALA A 151 -54.74 -23.23 6.37
CA ALA A 151 -54.98 -24.22 7.43
C ALA A 151 -53.59 -24.68 7.93
N ASP A 152 -53.28 -24.91 9.19
CA ASP A 152 -54.08 -25.00 10.39
C ASP A 152 -53.17 -24.75 11.59
N ALA A 153 -53.74 -24.18 12.65
CA ALA A 153 -53.12 -24.07 13.96
C ALA A 153 -53.21 -25.41 14.71
N LEU A 154 -52.44 -25.51 15.81
CA LEU A 154 -52.45 -26.45 16.96
C LEU A 154 -50.97 -26.83 17.20
N PHE A 155 -50.30 -26.46 18.29
CA PHE A 155 -50.67 -26.81 19.66
C PHE A 155 -49.83 -26.01 20.69
N THR A 156 -50.51 -25.18 21.49
CA THR A 156 -50.40 -24.97 22.96
C THR A 156 -49.05 -25.27 23.64
N ALA A 157 -48.26 -24.27 24.07
CA ALA A 157 -48.31 -23.50 25.34
C ALA A 157 -47.81 -24.25 26.59
N GLY A 158 -46.93 -23.58 27.35
CA GLY A 158 -46.46 -24.04 28.67
C GLY A 158 -45.30 -23.20 29.22
N GLU A 159 -45.59 -21.96 29.59
CA GLU A 159 -44.72 -21.06 30.36
C GLU A 159 -44.99 -21.25 31.86
N THR A 160 -43.96 -21.37 32.72
CA THR A 160 -43.92 -20.69 34.03
C THR A 160 -42.50 -20.65 34.64
N THR A 161 -42.08 -19.42 35.00
CA THR A 161 -40.99 -18.96 35.88
C THR A 161 -41.30 -19.32 37.37
N PRO A 162 -40.54 -18.96 38.46
CA PRO A 162 -39.22 -18.32 38.61
C PRO A 162 -38.28 -18.90 39.73
N ALA A 163 -37.09 -18.27 39.84
CA ALA A 163 -35.95 -18.36 40.80
C ALA A 163 -36.33 -18.41 42.33
N PRO A 164 -35.43 -18.63 43.36
CA PRO A 164 -34.09 -17.98 43.50
C PRO A 164 -32.99 -18.57 44.48
N ARG A 165 -31.78 -17.93 44.52
CA ARG A 165 -30.69 -17.82 45.59
C ARG A 165 -29.97 -19.14 46.00
N ASN A 166 -28.68 -19.22 46.36
CA ASN A 166 -27.66 -18.28 46.81
C ASN A 166 -26.23 -18.86 46.62
N ALA A 167 -25.21 -18.01 46.78
CA ALA A 167 -23.79 -18.18 46.47
C ALA A 167 -23.00 -19.28 47.23
N THR A 168 -21.94 -19.82 46.60
CA THR A 168 -20.61 -20.02 47.23
C THR A 168 -19.51 -20.05 46.16
N GLU A 169 -18.39 -19.44 46.48
CA GLU A 169 -17.14 -19.29 45.73
C GLU A 169 -16.56 -20.60 45.17
N SER A 170 -15.93 -20.55 44.00
CA SER A 170 -14.54 -21.00 43.80
C SER A 170 -14.06 -20.76 42.37
N ALA A 171 -12.90 -20.14 42.27
CA ALA A 171 -12.18 -19.83 41.05
C ALA A 171 -11.78 -21.08 40.25
N PHE A 172 -11.95 -21.05 38.93
CA PHE A 172 -11.19 -21.90 38.01
C PHE A 172 -10.91 -21.17 36.69
N THR A 173 -9.69 -20.67 36.56
CA THR A 173 -9.03 -20.40 35.28
C THR A 173 -8.78 -21.73 34.56
N PRO A 174 -9.13 -21.91 33.28
CA PRO A 174 -8.60 -23.02 32.51
C PRO A 174 -7.13 -22.73 32.15
N ALA A 175 -6.25 -23.50 32.79
CA ALA A 175 -4.82 -23.52 32.52
C ALA A 175 -4.56 -24.03 31.09
N VAL A 176 -3.89 -23.19 30.30
CA VAL A 176 -3.24 -23.59 29.05
C VAL A 176 -2.15 -24.60 29.40
N GLN A 177 -2.34 -25.85 28.96
CA GLN A 177 -1.32 -26.90 29.03
C GLN A 177 -0.08 -26.46 28.25
N ARG A 178 0.98 -26.08 28.96
CA ARG A 178 2.34 -25.99 28.43
C ARG A 178 2.94 -27.38 28.45
N ASN A 179 3.32 -27.86 27.27
CA ASN A 179 4.02 -29.12 27.07
C ASN A 179 5.50 -28.94 27.52
N PRO A 180 6.02 -29.77 28.44
CA PRO A 180 7.39 -29.65 28.93
C PRO A 180 8.33 -30.54 28.10
N SER A 181 9.02 -29.93 27.14
CA SER A 181 10.24 -30.50 26.54
C SER A 181 11.37 -29.50 26.70
N SER A 182 11.90 -29.45 27.93
CA SER A 182 13.14 -28.77 28.26
C SER A 182 14.33 -29.51 27.66
N SER A 183 14.94 -28.95 26.62
CA SER A 183 16.32 -29.23 26.25
C SER A 183 17.16 -27.99 26.54
N GLY A 184 18.18 -28.17 27.37
CA GLY A 184 18.90 -27.12 28.06
C GLY A 184 19.56 -26.09 27.15
N VAL A 185 19.55 -24.85 27.64
CA VAL A 185 20.41 -23.77 27.16
C VAL A 185 21.85 -24.20 27.43
N ARG A 186 22.58 -24.56 26.37
CA ARG A 186 24.04 -24.62 26.39
C ARG A 186 24.55 -23.27 25.93
N ASP A 187 25.34 -22.63 26.79
CA ASP A 187 26.16 -21.48 26.45
C ASP A 187 27.09 -21.83 25.29
N GLY A 188 26.77 -21.29 24.11
CA GLY A 188 27.66 -21.31 22.95
C GLY A 188 28.77 -20.28 23.14
N ARG A 189 29.87 -20.68 23.78
CA ARG A 189 31.15 -19.96 23.67
C ARG A 189 31.70 -20.10 22.25
N GLY A 190 32.00 -18.97 21.63
CA GLY A 190 33.04 -18.78 20.61
C GLY A 190 32.93 -19.63 19.34
N ALA A 191 32.25 -19.12 18.32
CA ALA A 191 32.51 -19.48 16.93
C ALA A 191 33.17 -18.27 16.25
N MET A 192 34.28 -18.57 15.57
CA MET A 192 35.27 -17.67 15.00
C MET A 192 34.68 -16.72 13.95
N ASP A 193 35.31 -15.55 13.83
CA ASP A 193 35.14 -14.60 12.74
C ASP A 193 35.17 -15.33 11.38
N THR A 194 34.02 -15.56 10.77
CA THR A 194 33.95 -15.73 9.33
C THR A 194 34.25 -14.37 8.74
N GLY A 195 35.52 -14.17 8.37
CA GLY A 195 35.98 -13.03 7.61
C GLY A 195 35.03 -12.80 6.44
N ALA A 196 34.24 -11.74 6.53
CA ALA A 196 33.54 -11.19 5.39
C ALA A 196 34.61 -10.63 4.46
N GLU A 197 34.97 -11.40 3.43
CA GLU A 197 35.73 -10.89 2.29
C GLU A 197 34.99 -9.63 1.78
N PRO A 198 35.64 -8.46 1.74
CA PRO A 198 35.00 -7.25 1.24
C PRO A 198 34.73 -7.43 -0.25
N LEU A 199 33.45 -7.56 -0.61
CA LEU A 199 33.02 -7.46 -1.99
C LEU A 199 33.29 -6.02 -2.44
N SER A 200 34.19 -5.89 -3.41
CA SER A 200 34.57 -4.65 -4.08
C SER A 200 35.65 -3.82 -3.37
N MET A 201 36.92 -4.21 -3.56
CA MET A 201 37.93 -3.22 -3.92
C MET A 201 37.66 -2.78 -5.37
N GLY A 202 36.57 -2.06 -5.57
CA GLY A 202 36.37 -1.25 -6.75
C GLY A 202 37.30 -0.06 -6.64
N ASP A 203 38.05 0.22 -7.69
CA ASP A 203 38.86 1.43 -7.85
C ASP A 203 38.20 2.62 -7.15
N HIS A 204 38.81 3.11 -6.07
CA HIS A 204 38.47 4.44 -5.59
C HIS A 204 38.80 5.39 -6.74
N PRO A 205 37.81 6.10 -7.32
CA PRO A 205 38.10 7.02 -8.39
C PRO A 205 39.09 8.05 -7.87
N VAL A 206 40.28 8.09 -8.45
CA VAL A 206 41.34 9.03 -8.08
C VAL A 206 40.71 10.42 -8.12
N PRO A 207 40.68 11.17 -7.00
CA PRO A 207 40.05 12.48 -6.99
C PRO A 207 40.79 13.38 -7.98
N ALA A 208 40.05 14.01 -8.89
CA ALA A 208 40.61 14.92 -9.88
C ALA A 208 41.29 16.13 -9.22
N GLU A 209 40.81 16.54 -8.04
CA GLU A 209 41.42 17.60 -7.23
C GLU A 209 41.34 17.25 -5.75
N SER A 210 42.48 17.26 -5.05
CA SER A 210 42.55 17.15 -3.60
C SER A 210 43.48 18.22 -3.03
N GLY A 211 43.20 18.67 -1.80
CA GLY A 211 44.00 19.71 -1.15
C GLY A 211 43.37 20.24 0.12
N HIS A 212 44.00 21.27 0.70
CA HIS A 212 43.48 21.95 1.89
C HIS A 212 42.92 23.32 1.49
N CYS A 213 41.73 23.64 1.98
CA CYS A 213 41.07 24.91 1.70
C CYS A 213 41.85 26.07 2.33
N ARG A 214 42.23 27.10 1.55
CA ARG A 214 42.91 28.30 2.07
C ARG A 214 42.05 29.18 3.00
N THR A 215 40.74 28.93 3.08
CA THR A 215 39.81 29.74 3.89
C THR A 215 39.47 29.09 5.23
N CYS A 216 39.22 27.78 5.23
CA CYS A 216 38.83 27.06 6.44
C CYS A 216 39.85 26.01 6.90
N GLY A 217 40.91 25.75 6.13
CA GLY A 217 41.94 24.77 6.45
C GLY A 217 41.52 23.30 6.28
N VAL A 218 40.25 23.02 6.02
CA VAL A 218 39.72 21.67 5.88
C VAL A 218 40.22 21.02 4.59
N ALA A 219 40.63 19.74 4.68
CA ALA A 219 40.97 18.91 3.54
C ALA A 219 39.72 18.64 2.69
N TYR A 220 39.86 18.69 1.37
CA TYR A 220 38.80 18.39 0.42
C TYR A 220 39.30 17.47 -0.68
N GLU A 221 38.38 16.68 -1.21
CA GLU A 221 38.55 15.84 -2.38
C GLU A 221 37.37 16.06 -3.31
N ARG A 222 37.63 16.14 -4.62
CA ARG A 222 36.62 16.32 -5.65
C ARG A 222 36.78 15.27 -6.73
N ALA A 223 35.65 14.66 -7.09
CA ALA A 223 35.60 13.66 -8.15
C ALA A 223 35.80 14.26 -9.57
N TYR A 224 35.63 15.57 -9.73
CA TYR A 224 35.79 16.28 -11.00
C TYR A 224 36.48 17.64 -10.80
N ALA A 225 37.13 18.15 -11.85
CA ALA A 225 37.80 19.44 -11.83
C ALA A 225 36.81 20.60 -11.72
N THR A 226 37.13 21.62 -10.91
CA THR A 226 36.23 22.77 -10.69
C THR A 226 36.97 24.09 -10.79
N ALA A 227 36.28 25.16 -11.17
CA ALA A 227 36.84 26.51 -11.17
C ALA A 227 37.04 27.10 -9.75
N TYR A 228 36.83 26.32 -8.69
CA TYR A 228 36.86 26.78 -7.29
C TYR A 228 38.28 27.01 -6.75
N GLY A 229 39.32 26.58 -7.46
CA GLY A 229 40.71 26.75 -7.05
C GLY A 229 41.02 26.07 -5.70
N PRO A 230 41.92 26.63 -4.86
CA PRO A 230 42.36 26.02 -3.60
C PRO A 230 41.36 26.25 -2.44
N HIS A 231 40.06 26.18 -2.74
CA HIS A 231 38.97 26.35 -1.78
C HIS A 231 38.04 25.14 -1.81
N CYS A 232 37.49 24.76 -0.65
CA CYS A 232 36.43 23.74 -0.61
C CYS A 232 35.13 24.30 -1.23
N SER A 233 34.25 23.40 -1.68
CA SER A 233 32.98 23.75 -2.35
C SER A 233 32.16 24.76 -1.55
N THR A 234 32.05 24.56 -0.23
CA THR A 234 31.33 25.46 0.68
C THR A 234 31.92 26.88 0.72
N CYS A 235 33.25 27.01 0.79
CA CYS A 235 33.92 28.31 0.81
C CYS A 235 33.90 29.01 -0.55
N ALA A 236 34.02 28.25 -1.64
CA ALA A 236 33.94 28.79 -2.99
C ALA A 236 32.54 29.34 -3.31
N ILE A 237 31.48 28.61 -2.96
CA ILE A 237 30.08 29.04 -3.15
C ILE A 237 29.78 30.31 -2.33
N LYS A 238 30.29 30.40 -1.10
CA LYS A 238 30.13 31.60 -0.27
C LYS A 238 30.84 32.84 -0.85
N ARG A 239 31.92 32.66 -1.61
CA ARG A 239 32.67 33.75 -2.25
C ARG A 239 32.07 34.23 -3.55
N GLY A 240 31.41 33.35 -4.32
CA GLY A 240 30.74 33.72 -5.58
C GLY A 240 29.37 34.41 -5.40
N ARG A 241 28.89 34.61 -4.17
CA ARG A 241 27.64 35.33 -3.86
C ARG A 241 27.84 36.81 -3.51
N TYR A 242 29.04 37.36 -3.74
CA TYR A 242 29.38 38.77 -3.54
C TYR A 242 29.97 39.37 -4.81
#